data_AF-A0A9D4RCQ5-F1
#
_entry.id   AF-A0A9D4RCQ5-F1
#
_cell.length_a   1.000
_cell.length_b   1.000
_cell.length_c   1.000
_cell.angle_alpha   90.00
_cell.angle_beta   90.00
_cell.angle_gamma   90.00
#
_symmetry.space_group_name_H-M   'P 1'
#
loop_
_entity.id
_entity.type
_entity.pdbx_description
1 polymer ?
#
loop_
_entity_poly.entity_id
_entity_poly.type
_entity_poly.pdbx_seq_one_letter_code
_entity_poly.pdbx_strand_id
1 'polypeptide(L)'
;MHLSAIFLFVLSCIGATYGYSSLRRQIPNGYKVPHPCRPGTTWDAVGHMAPEYDPTKNAFGKDVREVLKDRQLEWAKVCNKDSDGDGLTNGQELGDPSCMWKVSDGLQGLADPMGHPGLGRRRPHKRTGARRPQLYVESQRWIAGAGGPYGASRHL
;
A
#
# COMPACT_ATOMS: atom_id res chain seq x y z
N MET A 1 -10.32 -33.70 -47.44
CA MET A 1 -9.01 -33.47 -46.78
C MET A 1 -8.82 -32.03 -46.28
N HIS A 2 -9.53 -31.01 -46.80
CA HIS A 2 -9.38 -29.62 -46.35
C HIS A 2 -10.11 -29.27 -45.04
N LEU A 3 -11.27 -29.88 -44.75
CA LEU A 3 -12.04 -29.60 -43.53
C LEU A 3 -11.36 -30.13 -42.25
N SER A 4 -10.65 -31.26 -42.35
CA SER A 4 -9.92 -31.90 -41.25
C SER A 4 -8.73 -31.05 -40.77
N ALA A 5 -8.03 -30.41 -41.71
CA ALA A 5 -6.88 -29.56 -41.42
C ALA A 5 -7.31 -28.25 -40.75
N ILE A 6 -8.46 -27.68 -41.13
CA ILE A 6 -9.02 -26.47 -40.51
C ILE A 6 -9.45 -26.77 -39.07
N PHE A 7 -10.08 -27.93 -38.82
CA PHE A 7 -10.53 -28.32 -37.48
C PHE A 7 -9.36 -28.52 -36.51
N LEU A 8 -8.27 -29.15 -36.97
CA LEU A 8 -7.04 -29.32 -36.19
C LEU A 8 -6.32 -27.99 -35.91
N PHE A 9 -6.36 -27.04 -36.86
CA PHE A 9 -5.79 -25.70 -36.68
C PHE A 9 -6.56 -24.87 -35.64
N VAL A 10 -7.89 -24.94 -35.64
CA VAL A 10 -8.74 -24.24 -34.66
C VAL A 10 -8.58 -24.81 -33.25
N LEU A 11 -8.50 -26.14 -33.09
CA LEU A 11 -8.23 -26.78 -31.80
C LEU A 11 -6.86 -26.41 -31.20
N SER A 12 -5.85 -26.21 -32.04
CA SER A 12 -4.51 -25.75 -31.63
C SER A 12 -4.55 -24.33 -31.03
N CYS A 13 -5.36 -23.43 -31.59
CA CYS A 13 -5.48 -22.05 -31.10
C CYS A 13 -6.26 -21.90 -29.77
N ILE A 14 -7.05 -22.91 -29.36
CA ILE A 14 -7.87 -22.86 -28.14
C ILE A 14 -7.05 -23.29 -26.89
N GLY A 15 -5.93 -23.99 -27.06
CA GLY A 15 -5.19 -24.64 -25.97
C GLY A 15 -4.38 -23.75 -25.02
N ALA A 16 -4.32 -22.43 -25.21
CA ALA A 16 -3.38 -21.57 -24.47
C ALA A 16 -3.99 -20.32 -23.81
N THR A 17 -5.27 -20.31 -23.46
CA THR A 17 -5.80 -19.27 -22.56
C THR A 17 -5.48 -19.61 -21.10
N TYR A 18 -4.21 -19.49 -20.71
CA TYR A 18 -3.82 -19.53 -19.31
C TYR A 18 -4.31 -18.23 -18.64
N GLY A 19 -5.49 -18.28 -18.01
CA GLY A 19 -5.96 -17.19 -17.16
C GLY A 19 -4.92 -16.89 -16.08
N TYR A 20 -4.39 -15.67 -16.07
CA TYR A 20 -3.44 -15.24 -15.05
C TYR A 20 -4.09 -15.30 -13.66
N SER A 21 -3.40 -15.89 -12.69
CA SER A 21 -3.80 -15.79 -11.29
C SER A 21 -3.66 -14.32 -10.86
N SER A 22 -4.76 -13.70 -10.43
CA SER A 22 -4.69 -12.39 -9.80
C SER A 22 -3.99 -12.54 -8.44
N LEU A 23 -2.76 -12.04 -8.34
CA LEU A 23 -1.99 -11.99 -7.08
C LEU A 23 -2.78 -11.31 -5.95
N ARG A 24 -3.74 -10.44 -6.29
CA ARG A 24 -4.70 -9.83 -5.35
C ARG A 24 -5.46 -10.86 -4.51
N ARG A 25 -5.77 -12.04 -5.06
CA ARG A 25 -6.42 -13.15 -4.34
C ARG A 25 -5.51 -13.85 -3.33
N GLN A 26 -4.20 -13.64 -3.45
CA GLN A 26 -3.19 -14.26 -2.58
C GLN A 26 -2.74 -13.31 -1.47
N ILE A 27 -3.44 -12.19 -1.30
CA ILE A 27 -3.21 -11.17 -0.27
C ILE A 27 -4.46 -11.17 0.63
N PRO A 28 -4.32 -11.28 1.98
CA PRO A 28 -5.46 -11.17 2.87
C PRO A 28 -6.13 -9.82 2.69
N ASN A 29 -7.47 -9.81 2.65
CA ASN A 29 -8.25 -8.61 2.34
C ASN A 29 -7.83 -7.87 1.06
N GLY A 30 -7.17 -8.51 0.09
CA GLY A 30 -6.68 -7.84 -1.12
C GLY A 30 -7.75 -7.13 -1.94
N TYR A 31 -9.03 -7.50 -1.78
CA TYR A 31 -10.18 -6.83 -2.40
C TYR A 31 -10.81 -5.71 -1.58
N LYS A 32 -10.36 -5.53 -0.33
CA LYS A 32 -10.93 -4.60 0.66
C LYS A 32 -9.93 -3.56 1.13
N VAL A 33 -8.72 -3.51 0.57
CA VAL A 33 -7.69 -2.52 0.94
C VAL A 33 -8.26 -1.11 0.75
N PRO A 34 -8.38 -0.30 1.80
CA PRO A 34 -9.01 1.02 1.71
C PRO A 34 -8.15 1.98 0.88
N HIS A 35 -8.80 2.82 0.07
CA HIS A 35 -8.12 3.88 -0.65
C HIS A 35 -7.73 5.02 0.31
N PRO A 36 -6.44 5.36 0.48
CA PRO A 36 -6.00 6.32 1.50
C PRO A 36 -6.61 7.73 1.36
N CYS A 37 -6.89 8.18 0.13
CA CYS A 37 -7.43 9.51 -0.14
C CYS A 37 -8.94 9.55 -0.51
N ARG A 38 -9.62 8.41 -0.61
CA ARG A 38 -11.01 8.31 -1.08
C ARG A 38 -11.79 7.35 -0.17
N PRO A 39 -12.24 7.84 1.00
CA PRO A 39 -13.00 7.02 1.94
C PRO A 39 -14.17 6.31 1.27
N GLY A 40 -14.40 5.04 1.62
CA GLY A 40 -15.45 4.21 1.03
C GLY A 40 -15.10 3.56 -0.31
N THR A 41 -13.89 3.78 -0.85
CA THR A 41 -13.39 3.10 -2.07
C THR A 41 -12.18 2.22 -1.76
N THR A 42 -11.87 1.28 -2.66
CA THR A 42 -10.77 0.32 -2.52
C THR A 42 -9.59 0.66 -3.40
N TRP A 43 -8.41 0.18 -3.01
CA TRP A 43 -7.19 0.22 -3.82
C TRP A 43 -6.98 -1.14 -4.49
N ASP A 44 -7.33 -1.23 -5.76
CA ASP A 44 -7.43 -2.51 -6.46
C ASP A 44 -6.07 -3.10 -6.81
N ALA A 45 -5.10 -2.25 -7.15
CA ALA A 45 -3.73 -2.62 -7.48
C ALA A 45 -2.81 -2.50 -6.24
N VAL A 46 -3.03 -3.32 -5.22
CA VAL A 46 -2.36 -3.25 -3.89
C VAL A 46 -0.82 -3.18 -3.98
N GLY A 47 -0.19 -3.86 -4.94
CA GLY A 47 1.27 -3.83 -5.14
C GLY A 47 1.80 -2.66 -5.99
N HIS A 48 0.98 -1.65 -6.28
CA HIS A 48 1.27 -0.61 -7.26
C HIS A 48 1.09 0.81 -6.70
N MET A 49 1.65 1.81 -7.40
CA MET A 49 1.63 3.21 -6.95
C MET A 49 0.33 3.96 -7.26
N ALA A 50 -0.53 3.40 -8.12
CA ALA A 50 -1.88 3.87 -8.40
C ALA A 50 -2.94 2.82 -8.02
N PRO A 51 -4.19 3.22 -7.76
CA PRO A 51 -5.27 2.31 -7.35
C PRO A 51 -5.70 1.34 -8.45
N GLU A 52 -5.43 1.70 -9.70
CA GLU A 52 -5.68 0.91 -10.90
C GLU A 52 -4.35 0.66 -11.63
N TYR A 53 -4.38 -0.12 -12.72
CA TYR A 53 -3.20 -0.56 -13.48
C TYR A 53 -2.12 0.54 -13.63
N ASP A 54 -0.96 0.31 -13.00
CA ASP A 54 0.24 1.12 -13.09
C ASP A 54 1.44 0.18 -13.07
N PRO A 55 2.36 0.19 -14.03
CA PRO A 55 3.52 -0.70 -13.99
C PRO A 55 4.45 -0.45 -12.77
N THR A 56 4.36 0.71 -12.14
CA THR A 56 5.21 1.12 -11.02
C THR A 56 4.82 0.39 -9.73
N LYS A 57 5.78 -0.34 -9.16
CA LYS A 57 5.60 -1.05 -7.88
C LYS A 57 5.80 -0.13 -6.69
N ASN A 58 4.90 -0.21 -5.72
CA ASN A 58 5.11 0.37 -4.40
C ASN A 58 6.04 -0.54 -3.56
N ALA A 59 6.31 -0.17 -2.31
CA ALA A 59 7.25 -0.92 -1.48
C ALA A 59 6.78 -2.37 -1.22
N PHE A 60 5.52 -2.55 -0.81
CA PHE A 60 4.90 -3.87 -0.69
C PHE A 60 4.99 -4.72 -1.96
N GLY A 61 4.73 -4.13 -3.12
CA GLY A 61 4.82 -4.81 -4.41
C GLY A 61 6.24 -5.29 -4.76
N LYS A 62 7.27 -4.63 -4.23
CA LYS A 62 8.67 -5.07 -4.35
C LYS A 62 8.94 -6.23 -3.40
N ASP A 63 8.49 -6.15 -2.14
CA ASP A 63 8.63 -7.26 -1.19
C ASP A 63 7.89 -8.52 -1.63
N VAL A 64 6.66 -8.37 -2.15
CA VAL A 64 5.89 -9.46 -2.77
C VAL A 64 6.66 -10.11 -3.90
N ARG A 65 7.38 -9.33 -4.73
CA ARG A 65 8.16 -9.86 -5.84
C ARG A 65 9.31 -10.74 -5.36
N GLU A 66 9.93 -10.43 -4.22
CA GLU A 66 11.03 -11.22 -3.66
C GLU A 66 10.59 -12.61 -3.18
N VAL A 67 9.33 -12.75 -2.78
CA VAL A 67 8.79 -13.99 -2.19
C VAL A 67 7.86 -14.73 -3.15
N LEU A 68 7.77 -14.28 -4.40
CA LEU A 68 6.93 -14.88 -5.43
C LEU A 68 7.65 -16.06 -6.10
N LYS A 69 7.03 -17.23 -6.12
CA LYS A 69 7.52 -18.42 -6.85
C LYS A 69 6.40 -19.03 -7.67
N ASP A 70 6.64 -19.27 -8.96
CA ASP A 70 5.65 -19.88 -9.86
C ASP A 70 4.26 -19.22 -9.82
N ARG A 71 4.25 -17.88 -9.67
CA ARG A 71 3.04 -17.04 -9.51
C ARG A 71 2.26 -17.29 -8.20
N GLN A 72 2.88 -17.92 -7.21
CA GLN A 72 2.38 -18.11 -5.86
C GLN A 72 3.11 -17.17 -4.89
N LEU A 73 2.33 -16.44 -4.08
CA LEU A 73 2.82 -15.57 -3.03
C LEU A 73 2.99 -16.37 -1.74
N GLU A 74 4.23 -16.46 -1.25
CA GLU A 74 4.52 -16.96 0.09
C GLU A 74 4.19 -15.88 1.15
N TRP A 75 2.90 -15.69 1.45
CA TRP A 75 2.39 -14.62 2.34
C TRP A 75 3.15 -14.50 3.67
N ALA A 76 3.44 -15.61 4.34
CA ALA A 76 4.17 -15.64 5.61
C ALA A 76 5.55 -14.95 5.57
N LYS A 77 6.20 -14.88 4.40
CA LYS A 77 7.51 -14.23 4.23
C LYS A 77 7.44 -12.71 4.11
N VAL A 78 6.27 -12.16 3.77
CA VAL A 78 6.06 -10.72 3.62
C VAL A 78 5.17 -10.14 4.72
N CYS A 79 4.34 -10.95 5.37
CA CYS A 79 3.35 -10.50 6.36
C CYS A 79 3.94 -9.66 7.51
N ASN A 80 5.08 -10.06 8.07
CA ASN A 80 5.73 -9.37 9.19
C ASN A 80 6.61 -8.17 8.77
N LYS A 81 6.73 -7.89 7.46
CA LYS A 81 7.45 -6.68 6.99
C LYS A 81 6.57 -5.45 7.20
N ASP A 82 7.19 -4.34 7.57
CA ASP A 82 6.63 -2.99 7.44
C ASP A 82 7.19 -2.42 6.12
N SER A 83 6.49 -2.65 5.01
CA SER A 83 7.07 -2.38 3.70
C SER A 83 7.21 -0.89 3.43
N ASP A 84 6.29 -0.07 3.94
CA ASP A 84 6.27 1.38 3.68
C ASP A 84 6.75 2.25 4.85
N GLY A 85 7.14 1.62 5.97
CA GLY A 85 7.85 2.24 7.08
C GLY A 85 6.93 3.09 7.96
N ASP A 86 5.64 2.77 8.02
CA ASP A 86 4.66 3.54 8.78
C ASP A 86 4.45 3.03 10.21
N GLY A 87 5.20 2.00 10.60
CA GLY A 87 5.20 1.40 11.94
C GLY A 87 4.22 0.24 12.10
N LEU A 88 3.54 -0.16 11.02
CA LEU A 88 2.64 -1.30 11.00
C LEU A 88 3.18 -2.38 10.05
N THR A 89 3.03 -3.64 10.46
CA THR A 89 3.32 -4.75 9.55
C THR A 89 2.22 -4.88 8.51
N ASN A 90 2.57 -5.43 7.34
CA ASN A 90 1.63 -5.74 6.28
C ASN A 90 0.44 -6.57 6.79
N GLY A 91 0.70 -7.52 7.71
CA GLY A 91 -0.31 -8.33 8.37
C GLY A 91 -1.28 -7.51 9.22
N GLN A 92 -0.77 -6.59 10.06
CA GLN A 92 -1.62 -5.69 10.84
C GLN A 92 -2.51 -4.82 9.95
N GLU A 93 -1.98 -4.29 8.85
CA GLU A 93 -2.75 -3.44 7.94
C GLU A 93 -3.78 -4.19 7.12
N LEU A 94 -3.46 -5.41 6.69
CA LEU A 94 -4.32 -6.25 5.86
C LEU A 94 -5.23 -7.18 6.68
N GLY A 95 -5.22 -7.08 8.00
CA GLY A 95 -6.14 -7.81 8.89
C GLY A 95 -5.71 -9.23 9.25
N ASP A 96 -4.45 -9.60 9.02
CA ASP A 96 -3.83 -10.88 9.46
C ASP A 96 -2.61 -10.62 10.38
N PRO A 97 -2.80 -10.09 11.60
CA PRO A 97 -1.69 -9.74 12.50
C PRO A 97 -0.90 -10.95 13.02
N SER A 98 -1.45 -12.16 12.95
CA SER A 98 -0.74 -13.39 13.34
C SER A 98 -0.01 -14.06 12.18
N CYS A 99 -0.14 -13.55 10.95
CA CYS A 99 0.48 -14.10 9.74
C CYS A 99 0.13 -15.58 9.47
N MET A 100 -1.11 -15.97 9.80
CA MET A 100 -1.58 -17.35 9.68
C MET A 100 -2.47 -17.58 8.46
N TRP A 101 -2.93 -16.52 7.81
CA TRP A 101 -3.88 -16.61 6.71
C TRP A 101 -3.31 -17.39 5.53
N LYS A 102 -4.17 -18.22 4.94
CA LYS A 102 -3.92 -18.92 3.68
C LYS A 102 -5.05 -18.60 2.70
N VAL A 103 -4.75 -18.74 1.42
CA VAL A 103 -5.71 -18.54 0.33
C VAL A 103 -6.98 -19.39 0.51
N SER A 104 -6.86 -20.59 1.07
CA SER A 104 -7.98 -21.49 1.37
C SER A 104 -8.97 -20.95 2.41
N ASP A 105 -8.53 -20.03 3.26
CA ASP A 105 -9.31 -19.56 4.41
C ASP A 105 -10.30 -18.45 4.00
N GLY A 106 -10.13 -17.89 2.80
CA GLY A 106 -10.98 -16.81 2.29
C GLY A 106 -10.88 -15.57 3.17
N LEU A 107 -11.98 -15.17 3.82
CA LEU A 107 -12.00 -14.05 4.77
C LEU A 107 -12.08 -14.50 6.23
N GLN A 108 -12.05 -15.80 6.50
CA GLN A 108 -12.21 -16.31 7.86
C GLN A 108 -11.00 -15.94 8.72
N GLY A 109 -11.26 -15.47 9.95
CA GLY A 109 -10.21 -15.09 10.90
C GLY A 109 -9.49 -13.78 10.60
N LEU A 110 -9.81 -13.09 9.51
CA LEU A 110 -9.26 -11.77 9.20
C LEU A 110 -10.03 -10.68 9.95
N ALA A 111 -9.29 -9.71 10.49
CA ALA A 111 -9.86 -8.42 10.87
C ALA A 111 -10.14 -7.56 9.63
N ASP A 112 -10.87 -6.46 9.79
CA ASP A 112 -11.02 -5.48 8.71
C ASP A 112 -9.66 -4.83 8.39
N PRO A 113 -9.34 -4.60 7.11
CA PRO A 113 -8.10 -3.94 6.73
C PRO A 113 -8.14 -2.48 7.19
N MET A 114 -7.06 -2.05 7.85
CA MET A 114 -6.99 -0.74 8.49
C MET A 114 -5.99 0.22 7.83
N GLY A 115 -5.32 -0.23 6.76
CA GLY A 115 -4.24 0.50 6.11
C GLY A 115 -3.95 -0.01 4.70
N HIS A 116 -2.87 0.51 4.12
CA HIS A 116 -2.40 0.10 2.81
C HIS A 116 -0.91 -0.24 2.91
N PRO A 117 -0.50 -1.51 2.67
CA PRO A 117 0.83 -2.04 3.02
C PRO A 117 2.04 -1.43 2.29
N GLY A 118 1.81 -0.48 1.39
CA GLY A 118 2.80 0.08 0.47
C GLY A 118 2.65 1.58 0.26
N LEU A 119 1.69 2.21 0.95
CA LEU A 119 1.36 3.62 0.88
C LEU A 119 1.16 4.11 2.32
N GLY A 120 2.26 4.31 3.05
CA GLY A 120 2.18 4.65 4.46
C GLY A 120 1.25 5.82 4.73
N ARG A 121 0.70 5.90 5.95
CA ARG A 121 -0.31 6.89 6.37
C ARG A 121 0.02 8.37 6.05
N ARG A 122 1.28 8.68 5.72
CA ARG A 122 1.77 10.01 5.34
C ARG A 122 2.34 10.03 3.92
N ARG A 123 1.55 9.77 2.88
CA ARG A 123 1.95 10.33 1.58
C ARG A 123 1.82 11.86 1.65
N PRO A 124 2.85 12.62 1.24
CA PRO A 124 2.59 13.97 0.79
C PRO A 124 1.69 13.80 -0.43
N HIS A 125 0.39 14.03 -0.25
CA HIS A 125 -0.45 14.46 -1.35
C HIS A 125 0.41 15.45 -2.13
N LYS A 126 0.64 15.23 -3.44
CA LYS A 126 1.15 16.33 -4.29
C LYS A 126 0.23 17.49 -3.94
N ARG A 127 0.72 18.46 -3.14
CA ARG A 127 -0.02 19.65 -2.80
C ARG A 127 -0.19 20.32 -4.14
N THR A 128 -1.34 20.10 -4.77
CA THR A 128 -1.80 20.94 -5.87
C THR A 128 -1.98 22.31 -5.25
N GLY A 129 -0.91 23.11 -5.27
CA GLY A 129 -0.92 24.57 -5.24
C GLY A 129 -1.58 25.33 -4.08
N ALA A 130 -2.18 24.70 -3.08
CA ALA A 130 -2.82 25.43 -1.99
C ALA A 130 -1.94 25.40 -0.73
N ARG A 131 -1.15 26.48 -0.52
CA ARG A 131 -0.47 26.73 0.76
C ARG A 131 -1.53 26.76 1.87
N ARG A 132 -1.36 25.95 2.92
CA ARG A 132 -1.93 26.24 4.25
C ARG A 132 -0.81 26.64 5.20
N PRO A 133 -1.00 27.67 6.06
CA PRO A 133 0.06 28.20 6.89
C PRO A 133 0.47 27.20 7.97
N GLN A 134 1.77 27.20 8.22
CA GLN A 134 2.49 26.41 9.20
C GLN A 134 2.14 26.91 10.61
N LEU A 135 1.40 26.14 11.40
CA LEU A 135 1.42 26.25 12.85
C LEU A 135 2.29 25.12 13.38
N TYR A 136 3.56 25.46 13.51
CA TYR A 136 4.61 24.65 14.12
C TYR A 136 4.42 24.67 15.65
N VAL A 137 4.63 23.52 16.25
CA VAL A 137 4.49 23.24 17.68
C VAL A 137 5.64 23.91 18.42
N GLU A 138 5.34 24.75 19.40
CA GLU A 138 6.33 25.16 20.41
C GLU A 138 5.63 25.34 21.76
N SER A 139 5.91 24.46 22.72
CA SER A 139 5.87 24.82 24.15
C SER A 139 6.39 23.67 25.02
N GLN A 140 7.69 23.68 25.33
CA GLN A 140 8.14 23.26 26.66
C GLN A 140 9.29 24.15 27.17
N ARG A 141 8.94 24.98 28.16
CA ARG A 141 9.76 25.62 29.22
C ARG A 141 10.78 26.66 28.77
N TRP A 142 10.76 27.89 29.28
CA TRP A 142 11.11 28.25 30.66
C TRP A 142 10.48 29.57 31.12
N ILE A 143 10.33 29.69 32.44
CA ILE A 143 9.74 30.78 33.22
C ILE A 143 10.80 31.87 33.41
N ALA A 144 10.46 33.14 33.13
CA ALA A 144 10.75 34.34 33.96
C ALA A 144 10.72 35.64 33.13
N GLY A 145 10.00 36.64 33.66
CA GLY A 145 10.40 38.05 33.59
C GLY A 145 10.10 38.81 32.30
N ALA A 146 8.89 39.36 32.20
CA ALA A 146 8.61 40.50 31.37
C ALA A 146 9.36 41.75 31.89
N GLY A 147 10.08 42.43 31.01
CA GLY A 147 10.69 43.74 31.25
C GLY A 147 11.50 44.22 30.04
N GLY A 148 10.86 44.96 29.12
CA GLY A 148 11.58 45.78 28.14
C GLY A 148 12.07 47.10 28.76
N PRO A 149 12.39 48.16 27.99
CA PRO A 149 12.79 48.20 26.58
C PRO A 149 14.05 49.08 26.36
N TYR A 150 14.54 49.19 25.11
CA TYR A 150 15.45 50.20 24.54
C TYR A 150 16.44 50.95 25.48
N GLY A 151 17.74 50.61 25.35
CA GLY A 151 18.85 51.45 25.81
C GLY A 151 19.91 51.58 24.72
N ALA A 152 19.91 52.70 23.99
CA ALA A 152 20.98 53.06 23.06
C ALA A 152 21.51 54.46 23.41
N SER A 153 22.80 54.45 23.77
CA SER A 153 23.86 55.47 23.77
C SER A 153 23.63 56.92 24.22
N ARG A 154 24.52 57.29 25.15
CA ARG A 154 24.91 58.62 25.59
C ARG A 154 25.62 59.38 24.46
N HIS A 155 25.38 60.68 24.39
CA HIS A 155 26.36 61.65 23.91
C HIS A 155 26.75 62.56 25.07
N LEU A 156 28.05 62.57 25.38
CA LEU A 156 28.79 63.81 25.52
C LEU A 156 29.14 64.30 24.11
#